data_AF-A0AAU6USK8-F1
#
_entry.id   AF-A0AAU6USK8-F1
#
_cell.length_a   1.000
_cell.length_b   1.000
_cell.length_c   1.000
_cell.angle_alpha   90.00
_cell.angle_beta   90.00
_cell.angle_gamma   90.00
#
_symmetry.space_group_name_H-M   'P 1'
#
loop_
_entity.id
_entity.type
_entity.pdbx_description
1 polymer ?
#
loop_
_entity_poly.entity_id
_entity_poly.type
_entity_poly.pdbx_seq_one_letter_code
_entity_poly.pdbx_strand_id
1 'polypeptide(L)'
;MAWQEVIAVASSEKAKYWLPVYRFRKYLIERVQAKEIGRNSANLYMNHIRQFYERALKQRRIDKIPFEYKTKIIKKKRKDGDIDFLFAGHFTQERGITVTTTDLLIPKKYKQKTFNQNELAPYSREELELLYGSQELMKTASRLWVELAHQCGLRTDEVATFPASAVKKPHAYLR
;
A
#
# COMPACT_ATOMS: atom_id res chain seq x y z
N MET A 1 8.66 6.07 -34.43
CA MET A 1 7.67 6.76 -33.58
C MET A 1 8.38 7.26 -32.32
N ALA A 2 8.85 8.51 -32.34
CA ALA A 2 9.61 9.11 -31.26
C ALA A 2 8.68 9.49 -30.10
N TRP A 3 8.91 8.93 -28.91
CA TRP A 3 8.11 9.20 -27.71
C TRP A 3 8.18 10.67 -27.25
N GLN A 4 9.11 11.45 -27.79
CA GLN A 4 9.31 12.87 -27.50
C GLN A 4 8.17 13.76 -28.03
N GLU A 5 7.43 13.34 -29.05
CA GLU A 5 6.35 14.16 -29.64
C GLU A 5 5.03 14.15 -28.85
N VAL A 6 4.91 13.32 -27.81
CA VAL A 6 3.64 13.13 -27.07
C VAL A 6 3.45 14.16 -25.94
N ILE A 7 4.40 15.07 -25.72
CA ILE A 7 4.25 16.15 -24.73
C ILE A 7 3.68 17.41 -25.42
N ALA A 8 2.54 17.26 -26.10
CA ALA A 8 1.69 18.41 -26.38
C ALA A 8 1.10 18.86 -25.05
N VAL A 9 1.55 20.01 -24.54
CA VAL A 9 0.96 20.68 -23.38
C VAL A 9 -0.47 21.03 -23.74
N ALA A 10 -1.39 20.15 -23.35
CA ALA A 10 -2.82 20.34 -23.49
C ALA A 10 -3.26 21.60 -22.72
N SER A 11 -3.52 22.71 -23.42
CA SER A 11 -4.00 23.96 -22.78
C SER A 11 -5.47 23.88 -22.34
N SER A 12 -6.20 22.82 -22.73
CA SER A 12 -7.61 22.58 -22.42
C SER A 12 -7.80 21.29 -21.61
N GLU A 13 -8.74 21.30 -20.66
CA GLU A 13 -9.11 20.15 -19.82
C GLU A 13 -9.52 18.93 -20.65
N LYS A 14 -10.07 19.15 -21.86
CA LYS A 14 -10.38 18.08 -22.82
C LYS A 14 -9.13 17.45 -23.44
N ALA A 15 -8.10 18.25 -23.70
CA ALA A 15 -6.85 17.78 -24.28
C ALA A 15 -6.01 16.98 -23.26
N LYS A 16 -6.20 17.22 -21.95
CA LYS A 16 -5.58 16.44 -20.85
C LYS A 16 -5.94 14.96 -20.93
N TYR A 17 -7.15 14.62 -21.37
CA TYR A 17 -7.60 13.23 -21.54
C TYR A 17 -6.92 12.48 -22.69
N TRP A 18 -6.23 13.18 -23.59
CA TRP A 18 -5.48 12.56 -24.69
C TRP A 18 -4.10 12.08 -24.26
N LEU A 19 -3.57 12.59 -23.15
CA LEU A 19 -2.27 12.18 -22.62
C LEU A 19 -2.30 10.69 -22.22
N PRO A 20 -1.22 9.94 -22.48
CA PRO A 20 -1.15 8.49 -22.21
C PRO A 20 -1.51 8.12 -20.77
N VAL A 21 -1.14 8.97 -19.81
CA VAL A 21 -1.38 8.75 -18.38
C VAL A 21 -2.88 8.72 -18.06
N TYR A 22 -3.68 9.61 -18.64
CA TYR A 22 -5.13 9.65 -18.40
C TYR A 22 -5.88 8.58 -19.18
N ARG A 23 -5.38 8.21 -20.37
CA ARG A 23 -5.90 7.06 -21.13
C ARG A 23 -5.73 5.76 -20.35
N PHE A 24 -4.53 5.53 -19.81
CA PHE A 24 -4.27 4.35 -19.00
C PHE A 24 -5.11 4.36 -17.71
N ARG A 25 -5.29 5.52 -17.07
CA ARG A 25 -6.22 5.67 -15.94
C ARG A 25 -7.65 5.29 -16.31
N LYS A 26 -8.15 5.71 -17.49
CA LYS A 26 -9.49 5.36 -17.97
C LYS A 26 -9.61 3.84 -18.17
N TYR A 27 -8.63 3.23 -18.83
CA TYR A 27 -8.55 1.78 -19.01
C TYR A 27 -8.59 1.02 -17.68
N LEU A 28 -7.84 1.48 -16.67
CA LEU A 28 -7.89 0.88 -15.34
C LEU A 28 -9.26 1.04 -14.66
N ILE A 29 -9.93 2.18 -14.85
CA ILE A 29 -11.28 2.40 -14.31
C ILE A 29 -12.27 1.41 -14.94
N GLU A 30 -12.21 1.23 -16.25
CA GLU A 30 -13.06 0.28 -16.98
C GLU A 30 -12.85 -1.16 -16.45
N ARG A 31 -11.60 -1.56 -16.22
CA ARG A 31 -11.29 -2.89 -15.63
C ARG A 31 -11.72 -3.04 -14.18
N VAL A 32 -11.64 -1.99 -13.37
CA VAL A 32 -12.18 -2.00 -12.00
C VAL A 32 -13.71 -2.11 -12.03
N GLN A 33 -14.38 -1.46 -12.98
CA GLN A 33 -15.83 -1.57 -13.17
C GLN A 33 -16.23 -2.97 -13.63
N ALA A 34 -15.46 -3.57 -14.54
CA ALA A 34 -15.62 -4.95 -15.01
C ALA A 34 -15.28 -6.02 -13.94
N LYS A 35 -14.82 -5.60 -12.75
CA LYS A 35 -14.40 -6.48 -11.63
C LYS A 35 -13.22 -7.41 -11.93
N GLU A 36 -12.45 -7.11 -12.97
CA GLU A 36 -11.22 -7.87 -13.29
C GLU A 36 -10.09 -7.55 -12.32
N ILE A 37 -10.04 -6.31 -11.83
CA ILE A 37 -8.98 -5.83 -10.94
C ILE A 37 -9.55 -5.11 -9.72
N GLY A 38 -8.86 -5.26 -8.59
CA GLY A 38 -9.15 -4.50 -7.38
C GLY A 38 -8.71 -3.04 -7.51
N ARG A 39 -9.42 -2.13 -6.84
CA ARG A 39 -9.07 -0.69 -6.82
C ARG A 39 -7.66 -0.44 -6.27
N ASN A 40 -7.21 -1.23 -5.29
CA ASN A 40 -5.87 -1.07 -4.71
C ASN A 40 -4.78 -1.42 -5.73
N SER A 41 -4.93 -2.52 -6.46
CA SER A 41 -4.02 -2.93 -7.55
C SER A 41 -3.99 -1.89 -8.66
N ALA A 42 -5.14 -1.34 -9.03
CA ALA A 42 -5.21 -0.28 -10.03
C ALA A 42 -4.50 1.02 -9.57
N ASN A 43 -4.63 1.40 -8.29
CA ASN A 43 -3.84 2.52 -7.74
C ASN A 43 -2.33 2.21 -7.66
N LEU A 44 -1.95 0.95 -7.42
CA LEU A 44 -0.55 0.52 -7.44
C LEU A 44 0.05 0.72 -8.84
N TYR A 45 -0.65 0.33 -9.90
CA TYR A 45 -0.22 0.58 -11.28
C TYR A 45 -0.08 2.07 -11.59
N MET A 46 -1.03 2.89 -11.15
CA MET A 46 -0.90 4.36 -11.29
C MET A 46 0.29 4.92 -10.50
N ASN A 47 0.62 4.33 -9.34
CA ASN A 47 1.81 4.72 -8.58
C ASN A 47 3.11 4.37 -9.30
N HIS A 48 3.19 3.22 -9.99
CA HIS A 48 4.36 2.88 -10.79
C HIS A 48 4.58 3.89 -11.91
N ILE A 49 3.50 4.31 -12.60
CA ILE A 49 3.58 5.35 -13.63
C ILE A 49 4.04 6.67 -13.04
N ARG A 50 3.47 7.07 -11.88
CA ARG A 50 3.91 8.28 -11.17
C ARG A 50 5.42 8.23 -10.87
N GLN A 51 5.90 7.13 -10.28
CA GLN A 51 7.32 6.93 -9.95
C GLN A 51 8.21 6.96 -11.21
N PHE A 52 7.74 6.38 -12.32
CA PHE A 52 8.45 6.41 -13.59
C PHE A 52 8.68 7.84 -14.09
N TYR A 53 7.63 8.67 -14.15
CA TYR A 53 7.75 10.06 -14.58
C TYR A 53 8.56 10.91 -13.59
N GLU A 54 8.42 10.66 -12.28
CA GLU A 54 9.25 11.32 -11.27
C GLU A 54 10.74 10.99 -11.46
N ARG A 55 11.07 9.74 -11.76
CA ARG A 55 12.45 9.32 -12.05
C ARG A 55 12.95 9.92 -13.36
N ALA A 56 12.12 9.98 -14.40
CA ALA A 56 12.47 10.59 -15.68
C ALA A 56 12.76 12.09 -15.57
N LEU A 57 11.99 12.82 -14.74
CA LEU A 57 12.23 14.23 -14.44
C LEU A 57 13.57 14.42 -13.70
N LYS A 58 13.84 13.59 -12.68
CA LYS A 58 15.13 13.64 -11.94
C LYS A 58 16.33 13.39 -12.86
N GLN A 59 16.15 12.53 -13.87
CA GLN A 59 17.17 12.24 -14.89
C GLN A 59 17.23 13.29 -16.01
N ARG A 60 16.44 14.38 -15.93
CA ARG A 60 16.32 15.44 -16.94
C ARG A 60 16.01 14.92 -18.36
N ARG A 61 15.31 13.78 -18.45
CA ARG A 61 14.84 13.22 -19.74
C ARG A 61 13.55 13.88 -20.21
N ILE A 62 12.84 14.52 -19.30
CA ILE A 62 11.61 15.27 -19.52
C ILE A 62 11.72 16.57 -18.71
N ASP A 63 11.17 17.66 -19.23
CA ASP A 63 11.20 18.96 -18.55
C ASP A 63 9.97 19.19 -17.67
N LYS A 64 8.87 18.49 -17.96
CA LYS A 64 7.59 18.66 -17.25
C LYS A 64 6.86 17.33 -17.08
N ILE A 65 6.21 17.19 -15.92
CA ILE A 65 5.38 16.04 -15.58
C ILE A 65 3.97 16.21 -16.20
N PRO A 66 3.38 15.15 -16.79
CA PRO A 66 2.07 15.21 -17.44
C PRO A 66 0.86 15.14 -16.48
N PHE A 67 1.06 15.32 -15.18
CA PHE A 67 0.01 15.25 -14.16
C PHE A 67 0.23 16.26 -13.04
N GLU A 68 -0.84 16.56 -12.30
CA GLU A 68 -0.84 17.60 -11.28
C GLU A 68 -0.80 17.02 -9.86
N TYR A 69 -0.01 17.67 -9.02
CA TYR A 69 -0.05 17.44 -7.58
C TYR A 69 -1.17 18.27 -6.96
N LYS A 70 -2.00 17.60 -6.16
CA LYS A 70 -3.10 18.17 -5.38
C LYS A 70 -2.86 17.87 -3.91
N THR A 71 -2.66 18.92 -3.14
CA THR A 71 -2.55 18.82 -1.68
C THR A 71 -3.94 18.61 -1.09
N LYS A 72 -4.12 17.55 -0.30
CA LYS A 72 -5.36 17.26 0.42
C LYS A 72 -5.08 17.20 1.91
N ILE A 73 -5.83 17.99 2.68
CA ILE A 73 -5.78 17.96 4.14
C ILE A 73 -6.71 16.84 4.61
N ILE A 74 -6.14 15.78 5.18
CA ILE A 74 -6.93 14.70 5.80
C ILE A 74 -7.19 15.09 7.25
N LYS A 75 -8.42 15.51 7.54
CA LYS A 75 -8.87 15.81 8.91
C LYS A 75 -9.09 14.50 9.66
N LYS A 76 -8.40 14.29 10.80
CA LYS A 76 -8.66 13.17 11.71
C LYS A 76 -10.01 13.41 12.39
N LYS A 77 -11.00 12.56 12.14
CA LYS A 77 -12.24 12.58 12.95
C LYS A 77 -11.86 12.16 14.37
N ARG A 78 -12.02 13.05 15.35
CA ARG A 78 -11.90 12.69 16.77
C ARG A 78 -13.03 11.73 17.12
N LYS A 79 -12.71 10.65 17.84
CA LYS A 79 -13.69 9.75 18.45
C LYS A 79 -13.88 10.02 19.94
N ASP A 80 -13.03 10.86 20.54
CA ASP A 80 -13.06 11.12 21.98
C ASP A 80 -13.92 12.36 22.25
N GLY A 81 -14.90 12.16 23.12
CA GLY A 81 -15.79 13.18 23.62
C GLY A 81 -15.03 14.33 24.26
N ASP A 82 -15.61 15.50 24.09
CA ASP A 82 -15.44 16.75 24.84
C ASP A 82 -14.36 16.75 25.93
N ILE A 83 -13.15 17.19 25.55
CA ILE A 83 -12.19 17.72 26.51
C ILE A 83 -11.81 19.10 25.98
N ASP A 84 -12.54 20.10 26.49
CA ASP A 84 -12.29 21.51 26.24
C ASP A 84 -10.96 21.89 26.91
N PHE A 85 -9.90 21.94 26.10
CA PHE A 85 -8.65 22.56 26.52
C PHE A 85 -8.80 24.08 26.39
N LEU A 86 -9.20 24.72 27.48
CA LEU A 86 -9.18 26.18 27.75
C LEU A 86 -7.79 26.84 27.58
N PHE A 87 -6.79 26.12 27.05
CA PHE A 87 -5.43 26.59 26.77
C PHE A 87 -5.05 26.52 25.28
N ALA A 88 -5.99 26.25 24.36
CA ALA A 88 -5.71 26.16 22.93
C ALA A 88 -5.65 27.53 22.18
N GLY A 89 -5.40 28.63 22.90
CA GLY A 89 -5.55 30.00 22.40
C GLY A 89 -4.58 30.46 21.29
N HIS A 90 -3.51 29.72 20.96
CA HIS A 90 -2.49 30.22 20.01
C HIS A 90 -2.02 29.21 18.96
N PHE A 91 -2.64 28.04 18.85
CA PHE A 91 -2.29 27.05 17.81
C PHE A 91 -3.55 26.44 17.19
N THR A 92 -4.36 27.26 16.53
CA THR A 92 -5.31 26.81 15.50
C THR A 92 -4.57 26.43 14.21
N GLN A 93 -3.53 25.60 14.32
CA GLN A 93 -3.11 24.82 13.17
C GLN A 93 -4.19 23.77 12.93
N GLU A 94 -4.82 23.80 11.77
CA GLU A 94 -5.70 22.72 11.32
C GLU A 94 -4.93 21.39 11.48
N ARG A 95 -5.20 20.63 12.56
CA ARG A 95 -4.52 19.38 12.89
C ARG A 95 -4.97 18.25 11.97
N GLY A 96 -4.71 18.41 10.68
CA GLY A 96 -4.88 17.41 9.63
C GLY A 96 -3.52 17.06 9.03
N ILE A 97 -3.34 15.79 8.66
CA ILE A 97 -2.14 15.39 7.93
C ILE A 97 -2.30 15.92 6.51
N THR A 98 -1.42 16.83 6.12
CA THR A 98 -1.35 17.36 4.75
C THR A 98 -0.72 16.29 3.87
N VAL A 99 -1.53 15.66 3.01
CA VAL A 99 -1.07 14.63 2.08
C VAL A 99 -1.02 15.22 0.68
N THR A 100 0.17 15.26 0.10
CA THR A 100 0.34 15.55 -1.34
C THR A 100 -0.13 14.32 -2.12
N THR A 101 -1.23 14.48 -2.87
CA THR A 101 -1.79 13.44 -3.72
C THR A 101 -1.73 13.86 -5.18
N THR A 102 -1.87 12.95 -6.13
CA THR A 102 -1.98 13.30 -7.55
C THR A 102 -3.43 13.19 -8.02
N ASP A 103 -3.77 13.90 -9.10
CA ASP A 103 -5.07 13.79 -9.78
C ASP A 103 -5.28 12.43 -10.48
N LEU A 104 -4.25 11.59 -10.50
CA LEU A 104 -4.24 10.24 -11.06
C LEU A 104 -4.99 9.19 -10.22
N LEU A 105 -5.34 9.50 -8.97
CA LEU A 105 -6.02 8.54 -8.10
C LEU A 105 -7.37 8.07 -8.67
N ILE A 106 -7.63 6.78 -8.54
CA ILE A 106 -8.90 6.17 -8.94
C ILE A 106 -9.96 6.51 -7.88
N PRO A 107 -11.08 7.15 -8.28
CA PRO A 107 -12.11 7.62 -7.36
C PRO A 107 -12.65 6.54 -6.41
N LYS A 108 -12.96 6.92 -5.17
CA LYS A 108 -13.51 6.02 -4.14
C LYS A 108 -14.88 5.41 -4.52
N LYS A 109 -15.62 6.03 -5.46
CA LYS A 109 -16.89 5.50 -5.99
C LYS A 109 -16.77 4.13 -6.64
N TYR A 110 -15.57 3.76 -7.12
CA TYR A 110 -15.29 2.43 -7.66
C TYR A 110 -14.75 1.45 -6.62
N LYS A 111 -14.90 1.78 -5.32
CA LYS A 111 -14.60 0.83 -4.25
C LYS A 111 -15.62 -0.29 -4.34
N GLN A 112 -15.21 -1.41 -4.93
CA GLN A 112 -15.95 -2.67 -4.84
C GLN A 112 -16.21 -2.95 -3.36
N LYS A 113 -17.43 -3.40 -3.03
CA LYS A 113 -17.70 -4.00 -1.72
C LYS A 113 -16.83 -5.25 -1.66
N THR A 114 -15.65 -5.13 -1.07
CA THR A 114 -14.90 -6.28 -0.61
C THR A 114 -15.81 -6.94 0.41
N PHE A 115 -16.37 -8.10 0.07
CA PHE A 115 -16.83 -8.99 1.12
C PHE A 115 -15.61 -9.18 2.02
N ASN A 116 -15.73 -8.83 3.30
CA ASN A 116 -14.70 -9.06 4.32
C ASN A 116 -14.62 -10.58 4.58
N GLN A 117 -14.38 -11.39 3.55
CA GLN A 117 -14.28 -12.84 3.67
C GLN A 117 -12.95 -13.27 4.29
N ASN A 118 -11.95 -12.38 4.32
CA ASN A 118 -10.65 -12.62 4.94
C ASN A 118 -10.28 -11.47 5.87
N GLU A 119 -11.07 -11.22 6.91
CA GLU A 119 -10.42 -10.76 8.14
C GLU A 119 -9.52 -11.92 8.57
N LEU A 120 -8.21 -11.76 8.34
CA LEU A 120 -7.20 -12.70 8.82
C LEU A 120 -7.28 -12.70 10.35
N ALA A 121 -8.09 -13.61 10.88
CA ALA A 121 -8.18 -13.84 12.31
C ALA A 121 -6.93 -14.62 12.75
N PRO A 122 -6.40 -14.35 13.95
CA PRO A 122 -5.37 -15.20 14.50
C PRO A 122 -5.93 -16.62 14.67
N TYR A 123 -5.08 -17.63 14.45
CA TYR A 123 -5.47 -19.01 14.67
C TYR A 123 -5.91 -19.22 16.12
N SER A 124 -7.01 -19.95 16.30
CA SER A 124 -7.41 -20.45 17.61
C SER A 124 -6.49 -21.58 18.07
N ARG A 125 -6.54 -21.91 19.36
CA ARG A 125 -5.72 -23.01 19.90
C ARG A 125 -6.05 -24.35 19.23
N GLU A 126 -7.32 -24.62 18.98
CA GLU A 126 -7.79 -25.85 18.33
C GLU A 126 -7.30 -25.94 16.88
N GLU A 127 -7.30 -24.82 16.15
CA GLU A 127 -6.78 -24.77 14.78
C GLU A 127 -5.26 -24.96 14.72
N LEU A 128 -4.52 -24.45 15.71
CA LEU A 128 -3.08 -24.70 15.82
C LEU A 128 -2.80 -26.18 16.11
N GLU A 129 -3.55 -26.81 17.01
CA GLU A 129 -3.40 -28.24 17.30
C GLU A 129 -3.66 -29.10 16.06
N LEU A 130 -4.68 -28.78 15.27
CA LEU A 130 -4.93 -29.42 13.97
C LEU A 130 -3.82 -29.16 12.94
N LEU A 131 -3.28 -27.94 12.90
CA LEU A 131 -2.18 -27.56 12.02
C LEU A 131 -0.92 -28.38 12.35
N TYR A 132 -0.51 -28.44 13.62
CA TYR A 132 0.66 -29.22 14.07
C TYR A 132 0.46 -30.74 13.92
N GLY A 133 -0.79 -31.22 13.88
CA GLY A 133 -1.13 -32.61 13.57
C GLY A 133 -1.11 -32.97 12.08
N SER A 134 -0.93 -31.99 11.18
CA SER A 134 -0.95 -32.23 9.73
C SER A 134 0.29 -32.97 9.22
N GLN A 135 0.13 -33.70 8.11
CA GLN A 135 1.21 -34.48 7.48
C GLN A 135 2.42 -33.61 7.05
N GLU A 136 2.18 -32.34 6.68
CA GLU A 136 3.25 -31.43 6.28
C GLU A 136 4.10 -30.97 7.47
N LEU A 137 3.51 -30.86 8.66
CA LEU A 137 4.20 -30.47 9.90
C LEU A 137 4.77 -31.67 10.68
N MET A 138 4.56 -32.89 10.20
CA MET A 138 5.35 -34.05 10.65
C MET A 138 6.81 -33.98 10.19
N LYS A 139 7.11 -33.24 9.10
CA LYS A 139 8.48 -32.99 8.66
C LYS A 139 9.14 -32.00 9.62
N THR A 140 10.27 -32.39 10.21
CA THR A 140 10.99 -31.58 11.22
C THR A 140 11.38 -30.19 10.70
N ALA A 141 11.81 -30.07 9.45
CA ALA A 141 12.17 -28.79 8.85
C ALA A 141 10.96 -27.84 8.73
N SER A 142 9.85 -28.31 8.16
CA SER A 142 8.61 -27.54 8.03
C SER A 142 8.06 -27.11 9.38
N ARG A 143 8.16 -27.99 10.39
CA ARG A 143 7.75 -27.70 11.76
C ARG A 143 8.54 -26.55 12.38
N LEU A 144 9.86 -26.60 12.26
CA LEU A 144 10.73 -25.54 12.78
C LEU A 144 10.46 -24.20 12.09
N TRP A 145 10.18 -24.19 10.79
CA TRP A 145 9.81 -22.96 10.08
C TRP A 145 8.51 -22.35 10.59
N VAL A 146 7.48 -23.17 10.79
CA VAL A 146 6.19 -22.70 11.31
C VAL A 146 6.30 -22.26 12.77
N GLU A 147 7.04 -22.99 13.62
CA GLU A 147 7.28 -22.60 15.01
C GLU A 147 8.01 -21.25 15.09
N LEU A 148 9.05 -21.06 14.26
CA LEU A 148 9.80 -19.81 14.18
C LEU A 148 8.93 -18.64 13.68
N ALA A 149 8.10 -18.86 12.65
CA ALA A 149 7.15 -17.87 12.16
C ALA A 149 6.10 -17.51 13.23
N HIS A 150 5.56 -18.51 13.92
CA HIS A 150 4.52 -18.35 14.93
C HIS A 150 5.03 -17.60 16.18
N GLN A 151 6.22 -17.93 16.67
CA GLN A 151 6.79 -17.32 17.88
C GLN A 151 7.38 -15.93 17.64
N CYS A 152 8.04 -15.72 16.49
CA CYS A 152 8.74 -14.46 16.22
C CYS A 152 7.95 -13.51 15.32
N GLY A 153 6.84 -13.96 14.71
CA GLY A 153 6.05 -13.16 13.76
C GLY A 153 6.81 -12.85 12.46
N LEU A 154 7.78 -13.69 12.09
CA LEU A 154 8.59 -13.49 10.90
C LEU A 154 7.79 -13.77 9.63
N ARG A 155 8.07 -13.00 8.58
CA ARG A 155 7.47 -13.20 7.25
C ARG A 155 8.03 -14.46 6.60
N THR A 156 7.27 -15.02 5.66
CA THR A 156 7.68 -16.23 4.91
C THR A 156 9.08 -16.12 4.32
N ASP A 157 9.42 -14.95 3.75
CA ASP A 157 10.71 -14.72 3.11
C ASP A 157 11.86 -14.65 4.14
N GLU A 158 11.57 -14.13 5.33
CA GLU A 158 12.52 -14.01 6.43
C GLU A 158 12.81 -15.38 7.06
N VAL A 159 11.78 -16.22 7.19
CA VAL A 159 11.90 -17.60 7.67
C VAL A 159 12.74 -18.44 6.70
N ALA A 160 12.47 -18.33 5.39
CA ALA A 160 13.16 -19.10 4.36
C ALA A 160 14.63 -18.71 4.20
N THR A 161 14.98 -17.45 4.45
CA THR A 161 16.34 -16.92 4.34
C THR A 161 17.05 -16.78 5.69
N PHE A 162 16.47 -17.34 6.76
CA PHE A 162 16.97 -17.13 8.11
C PHE A 162 18.40 -17.69 8.26
N PRO A 163 19.40 -16.83 8.55
CA PRO A 163 20.79 -17.26 8.58
C PRO A 163 21.11 -18.02 9.87
N ALA A 164 21.77 -19.17 9.74
CA ALA A 164 22.20 -19.97 10.90
C ALA A 164 23.10 -19.19 11.87
N SER A 165 23.87 -18.21 11.38
CA SER A 165 24.73 -17.35 12.20
C SER A 165 23.97 -16.43 13.15
N ALA A 166 22.67 -16.19 12.91
CA ALA A 166 21.84 -15.41 13.82
C ALA A 166 21.38 -16.22 15.04
N VAL A 167 21.47 -17.56 15.00
CA VAL A 167 21.11 -18.43 16.12
C VAL A 167 22.20 -18.37 17.17
N LYS A 168 21.95 -17.61 18.23
CA LYS A 168 22.79 -17.60 19.43
C LYS A 168 22.15 -18.51 20.48
N LYS A 169 22.94 -19.40 21.07
CA LYS A 169 22.50 -20.11 22.27
C LYS A 169 22.19 -19.05 23.34
N PRO A 170 21.02 -19.07 23.97
CA PRO A 170 20.78 -18.20 25.11
C PRO A 170 21.86 -18.53 26.14
N HIS A 171 22.64 -17.54 26.54
CA HIS A 171 23.57 -17.72 27.65
C HIS A 171 22.72 -18.10 28.85
N ALA A 172 22.93 -19.31 29.37
CA ALA A 172 22.32 -19.80 30.58
C ALA A 172 22.77 -18.91 31.76
N TYR A 173 22.08 -17.80 31.95
CA TYR A 173 22.10 -17.06 33.19
C TYR A 173 20.79 -17.37 33.92
N LEU A 174 20.98 -18.08 35.05
CA LEU A 174 20.06 -18.28 36.20
C LEU A 174 19.11 -19.49 36.04
N ARG A 175 19.29 -20.61 36.76
CA ARG A 175 19.20 -20.87 38.23
C ARG A 175 17.94 -20.32 38.86
#